data_AF-A0A9E5NXI0-F1
#
_entry.id   AF-A0A9E5NXI0-F1
#
_cell.length_a   1.000
_cell.length_b   1.000
_cell.length_c   1.000
_cell.angle_alpha   90.00
_cell.angle_beta   90.00
_cell.angle_gamma   90.00
#
_symmetry.space_group_name_H-M   'P 1'
#
loop_
_entity.id
_entity.type
_entity.pdbx_description
1 polymer ?
#
loop_
_entity_poly.entity_id
_entity_poly.type
_entity_poly.pdbx_seq_one_letter_code
_entity_poly.pdbx_strand_id
1 'polypeptide(L)'
;VPPGEYVVQALLHKYETFRLATGHTVKLPMDRGEGQRWNRAPGNLYSTPRTVRIDPSRPERIRIQLDQVIPPIPDPPETRYVKHIRIQSDLLTEFWGRPMHLGAHVLLPEGFETHPDSRYPLMVFHGHFPYDFGGFRTTPPDPDLECEYSERFRVECYNRIQQQEAYDFYRSWTGPDFPRFLIIEIQ
;
A
#
# COMPACT_ATOMS: atom_id res chain seq x y z
N VAL A 1 26.98 -2.48 25.09
CA VAL A 1 27.19 -1.21 24.36
C VAL A 1 28.39 -0.52 24.98
N PRO A 2 29.45 -0.17 24.23
CA PRO A 2 30.59 0.57 24.76
C PRO A 2 30.19 1.92 25.38
N PRO A 3 31.03 2.51 26.25
CA PRO A 3 30.77 3.85 26.74
C PRO A 3 30.88 4.88 25.62
N GLY A 4 29.93 5.80 25.50
CA GLY A 4 29.92 6.80 24.43
C GLY A 4 28.62 7.59 24.34
N GLU A 5 28.58 8.53 23.38
CA GLU A 5 27.37 9.24 22.99
C GLU A 5 26.70 8.52 21.81
N TYR A 6 25.38 8.38 21.89
CA TYR A 6 24.58 7.66 20.91
C TYR A 6 23.31 8.45 20.60
N VAL A 7 22.89 8.43 19.34
CA VAL A 7 21.52 8.82 18.98
C VAL A 7 20.64 7.58 19.08
N VAL A 8 19.58 7.68 19.88
CA VAL A 8 18.65 6.57 20.11
C VAL A 8 17.25 6.98 19.66
N GLN A 9 16.58 6.03 19.02
CA GLN A 9 15.17 6.09 18.66
C GLN A 9 14.52 4.75 19.01
N ALA A 10 13.31 4.79 19.56
CA ALA A 10 12.50 3.60 19.78
C ALA A 10 11.30 3.59 18.83
N LEU A 11 10.92 2.39 18.41
CA LEU A 11 9.68 2.12 17.68
C LEU A 11 9.02 0.88 18.29
N LEU A 12 7.73 0.97 18.55
CA LEU A 12 6.90 -0.12 19.03
C LEU A 12 5.93 -0.56 17.94
N HIS A 13 6.17 -1.77 17.43
CA HIS A 13 5.23 -2.42 16.51
C HIS A 13 4.08 -3.05 17.30
N LYS A 14 2.86 -2.60 17.03
CA LYS A 14 1.66 -3.05 17.75
C LYS A 14 1.19 -4.41 17.25
N TYR A 15 1.03 -5.33 18.19
CA TYR A 15 0.41 -6.65 17.97
C TYR A 15 -1.00 -6.64 18.53
N GLU A 16 -1.92 -7.24 17.78
CA GLU A 16 -3.33 -7.39 18.13
C GLU A 16 -3.62 -8.86 18.42
N THR A 17 -4.62 -9.12 19.27
CA THR A 17 -5.01 -10.50 19.62
C THR A 17 -6.16 -10.93 18.73
N PHE A 18 -6.00 -12.05 18.04
CA PHE A 18 -6.99 -12.65 17.15
C PHE A 18 -7.52 -13.93 17.78
N ARG A 19 -8.82 -14.14 17.66
CA ARG A 19 -9.50 -15.35 18.13
C ARG A 19 -10.02 -16.05 16.89
N LEU A 20 -9.24 -16.99 16.38
CA LEU A 20 -9.53 -17.62 15.10
C LEU A 20 -10.71 -18.59 15.22
N ALA A 21 -11.48 -18.78 14.15
CA ALA A 21 -12.53 -19.79 14.07
C ALA A 21 -12.01 -21.22 14.31
N THR A 22 -10.71 -21.45 14.11
CA THR A 22 -10.04 -22.73 14.41
C THR A 22 -9.88 -23.00 15.91
N GLY A 23 -10.31 -22.10 16.79
CA GLY A 23 -10.18 -22.19 18.25
C GLY A 23 -8.86 -21.66 18.80
N HIS A 24 -7.90 -21.29 17.94
CA HIS A 24 -6.62 -20.75 18.35
C HIS A 24 -6.70 -19.25 18.67
N THR A 25 -5.94 -18.81 19.67
CA THR A 25 -5.72 -17.40 19.96
C THR A 25 -4.28 -17.02 19.63
N VAL A 26 -4.09 -16.04 18.75
CA VAL A 26 -2.75 -15.62 18.29
C VAL A 26 -2.56 -14.11 18.45
N LYS A 27 -1.32 -13.67 18.62
CA LYS A 27 -0.94 -12.25 18.56
C LYS A 27 -0.20 -11.99 17.26
N LEU A 28 -0.76 -11.14 16.41
CA LEU A 28 -0.17 -10.81 15.11
C LEU A 28 -0.16 -9.29 14.90
N PRO A 29 0.77 -8.75 14.13
CA PRO A 29 0.64 -7.40 13.61
C PRO A 29 -0.42 -7.38 12.50
N MET A 30 -1.40 -6.48 12.59
CA MET A 30 -2.30 -6.21 11.46
C MET A 30 -1.56 -5.42 10.40
N ASP A 31 -1.67 -5.85 9.14
CA ASP A 31 -1.37 -4.97 8.02
C ASP A 31 -2.39 -3.83 7.99
N ARG A 32 -1.91 -2.60 7.80
CA ARG A 32 -2.69 -1.37 7.80
C ARG A 32 -2.40 -0.57 6.52
N GLY A 33 -2.09 -1.28 5.42
CA GLY A 33 -1.82 -0.72 4.10
C GLY A 33 -0.35 -0.43 3.80
N GLU A 34 0.58 -0.68 4.73
CA GLU A 34 2.00 -0.36 4.58
C GLU A 34 2.82 -1.44 3.85
N GLY A 35 2.18 -2.52 3.41
CA GLY A 35 2.82 -3.65 2.75
C GLY A 35 3.75 -4.43 3.68
N GLN A 36 3.30 -4.69 4.91
CA GLN A 36 4.05 -5.37 5.97
C GLN A 36 5.38 -4.71 6.37
N ARG A 37 5.55 -3.41 6.09
CA ARG A 37 6.71 -2.63 6.54
C ARG A 37 6.48 -2.08 7.93
N TRP A 38 6.84 -2.85 8.95
CA TRP A 38 6.63 -2.51 10.38
C TRP A 38 7.04 -1.08 10.79
N ASN A 39 8.08 -0.51 10.17
CA ASN A 39 8.55 0.85 10.48
C ASN A 39 7.71 1.97 9.85
N ARG A 40 6.70 1.62 9.05
CA ARG A 40 5.73 2.51 8.41
C ARG A 40 4.29 2.15 8.75
N ALA A 41 4.05 1.14 9.58
CA ALA A 41 2.70 0.67 9.86
C ALA A 41 1.92 1.71 10.68
N PRO A 42 0.79 2.23 10.15
CA PRO A 42 -0.05 3.18 10.85
C PRO A 42 -0.38 2.77 12.28
N GLY A 43 -0.46 3.74 13.19
CA GLY A 43 -0.78 3.50 14.58
C GLY A 43 0.37 2.93 15.42
N ASN A 44 1.48 2.46 14.85
CA ASN A 44 2.67 2.15 15.62
C ASN A 44 3.19 3.42 16.32
N LEU A 45 3.82 3.23 17.47
CA LEU A 45 4.36 4.34 18.26
C LEU A 45 5.86 4.44 18.04
N TYR A 46 6.39 5.65 17.97
CA TYR A 46 7.83 5.87 17.90
C TYR A 46 8.23 7.09 18.72
N SER A 47 9.52 7.19 19.02
CA SER A 47 10.08 8.34 19.74
C SER A 47 10.71 9.34 18.77
N THR A 48 10.71 10.61 19.15
CA THR A 48 11.66 11.59 18.63
C THR A 48 13.10 11.10 18.89
N PRO A 49 14.01 11.07 17.89
CA PRO A 49 15.40 10.72 18.11
C PRO A 49 16.06 11.65 19.12
N ARG A 50 16.89 11.11 20.01
CA ARG A 50 17.63 11.92 20.99
C ARG A 50 19.02 11.39 21.27
N THR A 51 19.92 12.30 21.62
CA THR A 51 21.27 11.97 22.06
C THR A 51 21.23 11.52 23.53
N VAL A 52 21.90 10.40 23.83
CA VAL A 52 22.10 9.88 25.18
C VAL A 52 23.56 9.49 25.34
N ARG A 53 24.08 9.64 26.56
CA ARG A 53 25.36 9.06 26.94
C ARG A 53 25.11 7.69 27.58
N ILE A 54 25.78 6.67 27.10
CA ILE A 54 25.73 5.32 27.67
C ILE A 54 27.07 5.06 28.37
N ASP A 55 27.03 4.63 29.62
CA ASP A 55 28.19 4.20 30.40
C ASP A 55 27.82 2.94 31.20
N PRO A 56 28.25 1.74 30.77
CA PRO A 56 27.90 0.48 31.45
C PRO A 56 28.38 0.38 32.90
N SER A 57 29.33 1.21 33.34
CA SER A 57 29.81 1.23 34.72
C SER A 57 28.84 1.92 35.69
N ARG A 58 27.86 2.67 35.17
CA ARG A 58 26.86 3.41 35.93
C ARG A 58 25.49 2.79 35.73
N PRO A 59 24.75 2.40 36.79
CA PRO A 59 23.41 1.85 36.67
C PRO A 59 22.37 2.97 36.42
N GLU A 60 22.49 3.67 35.29
CA GLU A 60 21.59 4.75 34.90
C GLU A 60 20.40 4.22 34.08
N ARG A 61 19.20 4.76 34.35
CA ARG A 61 17.99 4.42 33.60
C ARG A 61 17.70 5.47 32.54
N ILE A 62 17.91 5.12 31.27
CA ILE A 62 17.56 5.94 30.11
C ILE A 62 16.04 5.79 29.83
N ARG A 63 15.24 6.80 30.15
CA ARG A 63 13.77 6.78 29.92
C ARG A 63 13.41 7.23 28.51
N ILE A 64 12.98 6.34 27.63
CA ILE A 64 12.53 6.70 26.27
C ILE A 64 11.01 6.80 26.26
N GLN A 65 10.48 7.92 25.79
CA GLN A 65 9.04 8.12 25.61
C GLN A 65 8.69 7.93 24.13
N LEU A 66 7.63 7.17 23.85
CA LEU A 66 7.06 7.07 22.50
C LEU A 66 6.02 8.20 22.37
N ASP A 67 6.45 9.31 21.79
CA ASP A 67 5.73 10.58 21.70
C ASP A 67 5.08 10.81 20.34
N GLN A 68 5.29 9.92 19.37
CA GLN A 68 4.76 10.01 18.03
C GLN A 68 3.97 8.75 17.65
N VAL A 69 3.03 8.93 16.73
CA VAL A 69 2.22 7.85 16.13
C VAL A 69 2.37 7.91 14.63
N ILE A 70 2.62 6.78 13.98
CA ILE A 70 2.64 6.73 12.52
C ILE A 70 1.22 7.02 12.01
N PRO A 71 1.03 8.03 11.12
CA PRO A 71 -0.30 8.41 10.66
C PRO A 71 -0.93 7.33 9.78
N PRO A 72 -2.27 7.35 9.62
CA PRO A 72 -2.95 6.55 8.59
C PRO A 72 -2.40 6.83 7.20
N ILE A 73 -2.44 5.80 6.35
CA ILE A 73 -2.19 5.96 4.91
C ILE A 73 -3.52 6.40 4.28
N PRO A 74 -3.57 7.53 3.57
CA PRO A 74 -4.78 7.96 2.88
C PRO A 74 -5.08 6.98 1.74
N ASP A 75 -6.37 6.78 1.43
CA ASP A 75 -6.75 6.04 0.24
C ASP A 75 -6.37 6.84 -1.02
N PRO A 76 -5.95 6.19 -2.11
CA PRO A 76 -5.76 6.86 -3.40
C PRO A 76 -7.06 7.54 -3.87
N PRO A 77 -6.96 8.67 -4.59
CA PRO A 77 -8.13 9.32 -5.16
C PRO A 77 -8.71 8.46 -6.30
N GLU A 78 -10.04 8.37 -6.37
CA GLU A 78 -10.70 7.84 -7.56
C GLU A 78 -10.50 8.77 -8.76
N THR A 79 -10.57 8.18 -9.95
CA THR A 79 -10.64 8.92 -11.21
C THR A 79 -11.91 8.56 -11.99
N ARG A 80 -12.03 9.06 -13.22
CA ARG A 80 -13.06 8.60 -14.16
C ARG A 80 -12.95 7.09 -14.43
N TYR A 81 -11.73 6.56 -14.50
CA TYR A 81 -11.48 5.18 -14.90
C TYR A 81 -11.12 4.27 -13.75
N VAL A 82 -10.44 4.77 -12.72
CA VAL A 82 -9.99 3.95 -11.59
C VAL A 82 -10.92 4.17 -10.41
N LYS A 83 -11.50 3.08 -9.92
CA LYS A 83 -12.41 3.03 -8.76
C LYS A 83 -11.85 2.14 -7.68
N HIS A 84 -12.20 2.45 -6.43
CA HIS A 84 -11.68 1.76 -5.25
C HIS A 84 -12.83 1.10 -4.51
N ILE A 85 -12.81 -0.23 -4.45
CA ILE A 85 -13.83 -1.01 -3.77
C ILE A 85 -13.27 -1.50 -2.45
N ARG A 86 -14.05 -1.34 -1.38
CA ARG A 86 -13.78 -1.92 -0.07
C ARG A 86 -15.03 -2.61 0.44
N ILE A 87 -14.92 -3.90 0.71
CA ILE A 87 -16.03 -4.70 1.25
C ILE A 87 -15.59 -5.36 2.54
N GLN A 88 -16.51 -5.49 3.49
CA GLN A 88 -16.30 -6.42 4.60
C GLN A 88 -16.58 -7.84 4.12
N SER A 89 -15.68 -8.78 4.41
CA SER A 89 -15.86 -10.19 4.08
C SER A 89 -16.41 -10.93 5.29
N ASP A 90 -17.60 -11.52 5.15
CA ASP A 90 -18.20 -12.32 6.22
C ASP A 90 -17.35 -13.55 6.56
N LEU A 91 -16.85 -14.26 5.54
CA LEU A 91 -16.00 -15.44 5.71
C LEU A 91 -14.69 -15.13 6.44
N LEU A 92 -14.01 -14.03 6.06
CA LEU A 92 -12.78 -13.62 6.75
C LEU A 92 -13.09 -13.07 8.14
N THR A 93 -14.20 -12.36 8.30
CA THR A 93 -14.61 -11.81 9.59
C THR A 93 -14.87 -12.92 10.61
N GLU A 94 -15.57 -13.98 10.18
CA GLU A 94 -15.78 -15.19 10.96
C GLU A 94 -14.45 -15.87 11.29
N PHE A 95 -13.61 -16.12 10.27
CA PHE A 95 -12.34 -16.82 10.46
C PHE A 95 -11.39 -16.11 11.43
N TRP A 96 -11.26 -14.78 11.33
CA TRP A 96 -10.33 -13.99 12.14
C TRP A 96 -10.92 -13.53 13.49
N GLY A 97 -12.23 -13.71 13.69
CA GLY A 97 -12.95 -13.31 14.90
C GLY A 97 -13.10 -11.80 15.10
N ARG A 98 -13.04 -11.03 14.01
CA ARG A 98 -13.13 -9.57 13.98
C ARG A 98 -13.46 -9.07 12.58
N PRO A 99 -13.98 -7.84 12.39
CA PRO A 99 -14.23 -7.29 11.07
C PRO A 99 -12.98 -7.31 10.17
N MET A 100 -13.08 -7.98 9.02
CA MET A 100 -12.04 -8.07 8.00
C MET A 100 -12.55 -7.53 6.68
N HIS A 101 -11.72 -6.74 6.02
CA HIS A 101 -12.08 -6.06 4.78
C HIS A 101 -11.17 -6.53 3.64
N LEU A 102 -11.74 -6.60 2.44
CA LEU A 102 -11.02 -6.80 1.19
C LEU A 102 -11.14 -5.53 0.36
N GLY A 103 -10.01 -5.14 -0.24
CA GLY A 103 -9.92 -4.03 -1.17
C GLY A 103 -9.70 -4.54 -2.60
N ALA A 104 -10.16 -3.77 -3.58
CA ALA A 104 -9.77 -3.95 -4.97
C ALA A 104 -9.76 -2.62 -5.71
N HIS A 105 -8.82 -2.49 -6.64
CA HIS A 105 -8.75 -1.38 -7.59
C HIS A 105 -9.36 -1.85 -8.91
N VAL A 106 -10.29 -1.07 -9.43
CA VAL A 106 -11.07 -1.43 -10.63
C VAL A 106 -10.78 -0.43 -11.74
N LEU A 107 -10.27 -0.91 -12.87
CA LEU A 107 -10.17 -0.14 -14.10
C LEU A 107 -11.45 -0.33 -14.93
N LEU A 108 -12.17 0.77 -15.11
CA LEU A 108 -13.42 0.86 -15.87
C LEU A 108 -13.15 0.99 -17.38
N PRO A 109 -14.00 0.38 -18.23
CA PRO A 109 -13.91 0.54 -19.68
C PRO A 109 -14.38 1.93 -20.13
N GLU A 110 -13.95 2.34 -21.32
CA GLU A 110 -14.50 3.55 -21.95
C GLU A 110 -16.02 3.42 -22.18
N GLY A 111 -16.75 4.47 -21.84
CA GLY A 111 -18.21 4.54 -21.94
C GLY A 111 -18.98 3.88 -20.80
N PHE A 112 -18.32 3.45 -19.71
CA PHE A 112 -18.98 2.81 -18.56
C PHE A 112 -20.15 3.64 -17.99
N GLU A 113 -19.94 4.93 -17.74
CA GLU A 113 -20.96 5.81 -17.14
C GLU A 113 -22.19 6.01 -18.02
N THR A 114 -22.05 5.93 -19.34
CA THR A 114 -23.17 6.12 -20.28
C THR A 114 -23.90 4.82 -20.62
N HIS A 115 -23.42 3.68 -20.11
CA HIS A 115 -24.02 2.37 -20.35
C HIS A 115 -24.19 1.59 -19.03
N PRO A 116 -24.98 2.08 -18.07
CA PRO A 116 -25.06 1.51 -16.72
C PRO A 116 -25.61 0.08 -16.68
N ASP A 117 -26.37 -0.34 -17.69
CA ASP A 117 -26.95 -1.68 -17.79
C ASP A 117 -26.05 -2.69 -18.53
N SER A 118 -24.89 -2.25 -19.03
CA SER A 118 -23.95 -3.11 -19.73
C SER A 118 -23.31 -4.13 -18.79
N ARG A 119 -23.08 -5.34 -19.32
CA ARG A 119 -22.31 -6.38 -18.64
C ARG A 119 -20.96 -6.52 -19.31
N TYR A 120 -19.90 -6.42 -18.53
CA TYR A 120 -18.54 -6.52 -19.02
C TYR A 120 -17.90 -7.84 -18.55
N PRO A 121 -17.15 -8.54 -19.41
CA PRO A 121 -16.24 -9.58 -18.95
C PRO A 121 -15.22 -9.03 -17.94
N LEU A 122 -14.85 -9.86 -16.96
CA LEU A 122 -13.93 -9.50 -15.89
C LEU A 122 -12.54 -10.08 -16.15
N MET A 123 -11.51 -9.26 -15.97
CA MET A 123 -10.13 -9.69 -15.82
C MET A 123 -9.73 -9.51 -14.36
N VAL A 124 -9.50 -10.60 -13.64
CA VAL A 124 -9.18 -10.56 -12.20
C VAL A 124 -7.74 -10.99 -12.00
N PHE A 125 -6.96 -10.20 -11.29
CA PHE A 125 -5.61 -10.56 -10.87
C PHE A 125 -5.32 -10.08 -9.44
N HIS A 126 -4.30 -10.68 -8.83
CA HIS A 126 -3.89 -10.37 -7.46
C HIS A 126 -2.60 -9.54 -7.48
N GLY A 127 -2.63 -8.40 -6.80
CA GLY A 127 -1.43 -7.62 -6.51
C GLY A 127 -0.67 -8.18 -5.31
N HIS A 128 0.34 -7.44 -4.86
CA HIS A 128 1.07 -7.70 -3.61
C HIS A 128 1.23 -6.39 -2.86
N PHE A 129 0.12 -5.92 -2.25
CA PHE A 129 -0.05 -4.61 -1.63
C PHE A 129 -0.05 -3.41 -2.61
N PRO A 130 -0.82 -3.44 -3.70
CA PRO A 130 -0.96 -2.29 -4.58
C PRO A 130 -1.63 -1.13 -3.84
N TYR A 131 -1.01 0.04 -3.88
CA TYR A 131 -1.61 1.26 -3.34
C TYR A 131 -2.79 1.74 -4.21
N ASP A 132 -2.67 1.59 -5.53
CA ASP A 132 -3.65 2.01 -6.54
C ASP A 132 -3.50 1.12 -7.79
N PHE A 133 -4.37 1.27 -8.80
CA PHE A 133 -4.27 0.57 -10.08
C PHE A 133 -3.06 1.05 -10.89
N GLY A 134 -2.05 0.19 -11.01
CA GLY A 134 -0.81 0.49 -11.73
C GLY A 134 -0.93 0.44 -13.25
N GLY A 135 0.03 1.04 -13.96
CA GLY A 135 0.19 0.85 -15.41
C GLY A 135 -0.88 1.52 -16.28
N PHE A 136 -1.68 2.44 -15.74
CA PHE A 136 -2.67 3.20 -16.49
C PHE A 136 -2.54 4.70 -16.15
N ARG A 137 -2.47 5.56 -17.17
CA ARG A 137 -2.44 7.02 -16.98
C ARG A 137 -3.12 7.75 -18.13
N THR A 138 -3.86 8.81 -17.81
CA THR A 138 -4.61 9.60 -18.81
C THR A 138 -3.83 10.78 -19.38
N THR A 139 -2.64 11.07 -18.84
CA THR A 139 -1.77 12.15 -19.31
C THR A 139 -0.53 11.58 -20.01
N PRO A 140 -0.01 12.24 -21.06
CA PRO A 140 1.26 11.87 -21.66
C PRO A 140 2.39 11.81 -20.62
N PRO A 141 3.52 11.14 -20.95
CA PRO A 141 4.71 11.18 -20.12
C PRO A 141 5.14 12.60 -19.81
N ASP A 142 5.57 12.83 -18.58
CA ASP A 142 6.15 14.10 -18.18
C ASP A 142 7.44 14.36 -19.00
N PRO A 143 7.47 15.41 -19.83
CA PRO A 143 8.61 15.70 -20.69
C PRO A 143 9.86 16.09 -19.90
N ASP A 144 9.69 16.60 -18.68
CA ASP A 144 10.76 17.08 -17.80
C ASP A 144 11.20 16.01 -16.79
N LEU A 145 10.62 14.80 -16.83
CA LEU A 145 10.93 13.72 -15.90
C LEU A 145 12.40 13.33 -15.97
N GLU A 146 13.15 13.47 -14.87
CA GLU A 146 14.53 13.01 -14.83
C GLU A 146 14.64 11.50 -15.08
N CYS A 147 15.67 11.08 -15.81
CA CYS A 147 15.89 9.68 -16.17
C CYS A 147 16.37 8.88 -14.96
N GLU A 148 15.65 7.82 -14.61
CA GLU A 148 16.04 6.91 -13.52
C GLU A 148 16.46 5.54 -14.06
N TYR A 149 17.66 5.10 -13.68
CA TYR A 149 18.13 3.74 -13.95
C TYR A 149 17.45 2.74 -13.01
N SER A 150 16.93 1.66 -13.58
CA SER A 150 16.43 0.53 -12.80
C SER A 150 17.49 -0.53 -12.64
N GLU A 151 18.06 -0.67 -11.44
CA GLU A 151 19.00 -1.76 -11.12
C GLU A 151 18.36 -3.15 -11.28
N ARG A 152 17.09 -3.27 -10.89
CA ARG A 152 16.32 -4.52 -10.97
C ARG A 152 16.21 -5.05 -12.40
N PHE A 153 15.95 -4.17 -13.36
CA PHE A 153 15.73 -4.54 -14.77
C PHE A 153 16.93 -4.26 -15.66
N ARG A 154 17.94 -3.54 -15.16
CA ARG A 154 19.12 -3.08 -15.89
C ARG A 154 18.78 -2.22 -17.11
N VAL A 155 17.82 -1.31 -16.92
CA VAL A 155 17.29 -0.44 -17.98
C VAL A 155 17.45 1.02 -17.58
N GLU A 156 18.00 1.82 -18.49
CA GLU A 156 18.07 3.28 -18.37
C GLU A 156 16.71 3.93 -18.62
N CYS A 157 16.43 5.03 -17.92
CA CYS A 157 15.19 5.80 -18.01
C CYS A 157 13.93 4.94 -17.88
N TYR A 158 13.97 3.93 -17.00
CA TYR A 158 12.90 2.97 -16.85
C TYR A 158 11.58 3.64 -16.44
N ASN A 159 11.66 4.66 -15.59
CA ASN A 159 10.51 5.48 -15.20
C ASN A 159 9.81 6.17 -16.40
N ARG A 160 10.56 6.67 -17.39
CA ARG A 160 9.99 7.24 -18.62
C ARG A 160 9.28 6.19 -19.47
N ILE A 161 9.88 5.00 -19.61
CA ILE A 161 9.27 3.86 -20.30
C ILE A 161 7.95 3.48 -19.62
N GLN A 162 7.94 3.38 -18.29
CA GLN A 162 6.71 3.10 -17.53
C GLN A 162 5.62 4.15 -17.77
N GLN A 163 5.98 5.45 -17.87
CA GLN A 163 4.99 6.48 -18.19
C GLN A 163 4.45 6.32 -19.63
N GLN A 164 5.32 6.06 -20.59
CA GLN A 164 4.94 5.90 -21.99
C GLN A 164 3.99 4.71 -22.17
N GLU A 165 4.37 3.53 -21.66
CA GLU A 165 3.55 2.32 -21.76
C GLU A 165 2.20 2.47 -21.07
N ALA A 166 2.14 3.11 -19.91
CA ALA A 166 0.87 3.35 -19.21
C ALA A 166 -0.05 4.32 -19.98
N TYR A 167 0.52 5.29 -20.70
CA TYR A 167 -0.25 6.20 -21.53
C TYR A 167 -0.71 5.54 -22.83
N ASP A 168 0.15 4.70 -23.43
CA ASP A 168 -0.20 3.92 -24.62
C ASP A 168 -1.28 2.88 -24.33
N PHE A 169 -1.23 2.28 -23.14
CA PHE A 169 -2.31 1.44 -22.65
C PHE A 169 -3.62 2.22 -22.52
N TYR A 170 -3.61 3.42 -21.92
CA TYR A 170 -4.79 4.28 -21.87
C TYR A 170 -5.36 4.58 -23.25
N ARG A 171 -4.52 5.02 -24.20
CA ARG A 171 -4.96 5.34 -25.58
C ARG A 171 -5.62 4.13 -26.24
N SER A 172 -5.02 2.96 -26.07
CA SER A 172 -5.56 1.70 -26.58
C SER A 172 -6.87 1.34 -25.89
N TRP A 173 -6.90 1.34 -24.56
CA TRP A 173 -8.05 1.00 -23.72
C TRP A 173 -9.29 1.83 -24.06
N THR A 174 -9.11 3.12 -24.35
CA THR A 174 -10.20 4.04 -24.74
C THR A 174 -10.47 4.09 -26.24
N GLY A 175 -9.68 3.39 -27.05
CA GLY A 175 -9.84 3.36 -28.50
C GLY A 175 -11.15 2.73 -28.94
N PRO A 176 -11.68 3.06 -30.13
CA PRO A 176 -12.94 2.53 -30.64
C PRO A 176 -12.91 1.01 -30.86
N ASP A 177 -11.74 0.46 -31.21
CA ASP A 177 -11.58 -0.96 -31.58
C ASP A 177 -11.15 -1.86 -30.41
N PHE A 178 -10.98 -1.29 -29.21
CA PHE A 178 -10.55 -2.06 -28.05
C PHE A 178 -11.75 -2.69 -27.34
N PRO A 179 -11.77 -4.01 -27.08
CA PRO A 179 -12.92 -4.63 -26.42
C PRO A 179 -13.07 -4.15 -24.98
N ARG A 180 -14.31 -4.02 -24.50
CA ARG A 180 -14.59 -3.46 -23.17
C ARG A 180 -14.56 -4.54 -22.08
N PHE A 181 -13.71 -4.34 -21.07
CA PHE A 181 -13.59 -5.21 -19.91
C PHE A 181 -13.61 -4.38 -18.63
N LEU A 182 -13.88 -5.03 -17.50
CA LEU A 182 -13.51 -4.53 -16.19
C LEU A 182 -12.25 -5.27 -15.74
N ILE A 183 -11.22 -4.53 -15.35
CA ILE A 183 -10.04 -5.13 -14.75
C ILE A 183 -10.09 -4.90 -13.24
N ILE A 184 -9.91 -5.97 -12.48
CA ILE A 184 -9.96 -5.96 -11.01
C ILE A 184 -8.58 -6.41 -10.51
N GLU A 185 -7.88 -5.50 -9.85
CA GLU A 185 -6.66 -5.78 -9.09
C GLU A 185 -7.03 -5.91 -7.62
N ILE A 186 -6.92 -7.12 -7.06
CA ILE A 186 -7.16 -7.34 -5.63
C ILE A 186 -5.95 -6.81 -4.84
N GLN A 187 -6.24 -6.04 -3.79
CA GLN A 187 -5.27 -5.38 -2.91
C GLN A 187 -4.62 -6.35 -1.92
#